data_AF-A0A2S7XUJ8-F1
#
_entry.id   AF-A0A2S7XUJ8-F1
#
_cell.length_a   1.000
_cell.length_b   1.000
_cell.length_c   1.000
_cell.angle_alpha   90.00
_cell.angle_beta   90.00
_cell.angle_gamma   90.00
#
_symmetry.space_group_name_H-M   'P 1'
#
loop_
_entity.id
_entity.type
_entity.pdbx_description
1 polymer ?
#
loop_
_entity_poly.entity_id
_entity_poly.type
_entity_poly.pdbx_seq_one_letter_code
_entity_poly.pdbx_strand_id
1 'polypeptide(L)'
;MFTHTPHLPAVKLYKSLDFVCAWHYTATAYMKTHPATQTAFVSTNSIVQGEQIAILWQPLLDAGVCINFAHRTFSWSNEAKNNAAVHVVIIGFALFSVPPKTLFIYADIKGKPQALSATNISPYLFDAPNVIVNARKKPLCLAAPIMTRGSQATDGGYLLLNQQEKDDLVKSEPQAEQYIQPFSMGDEFINNIPRYCLWLVDCLPNELKKCQKC
;
A
#
# COMPACT_ATOMS: atom_id res chain seq x y z
N MET A 1 -25.86 27.78 24.52
CA MET A 1 -25.62 27.99 23.09
C MET A 1 -24.54 26.99 22.68
N PHE A 2 -24.93 25.78 22.25
CA PHE A 2 -23.97 24.74 21.87
C PHE A 2 -23.34 25.16 20.54
N THR A 3 -22.09 25.61 20.62
CA THR A 3 -21.31 26.04 19.46
C THR A 3 -21.17 24.86 18.50
N HIS A 4 -21.64 25.03 17.27
CA HIS A 4 -21.37 24.10 16.16
C HIS A 4 -19.85 24.00 15.97
N THR A 5 -19.21 23.01 16.60
CA THR A 5 -17.84 22.65 16.28
C THR A 5 -17.83 22.27 14.79
N PRO A 6 -17.00 22.92 13.95
CA PRO A 6 -16.91 22.54 12.54
C PRO A 6 -16.31 21.12 12.47
N HIS A 7 -17.19 20.13 12.36
CA HIS A 7 -16.80 18.74 12.22
C HIS A 7 -16.25 18.53 10.80
N LEU A 8 -15.12 17.83 10.67
CA LEU A 8 -14.60 17.46 9.37
C LEU A 8 -15.58 16.52 8.66
N PRO A 9 -15.73 16.58 7.32
CA PRO A 9 -16.66 15.73 6.60
C PRO A 9 -16.17 14.28 6.56
N ALA A 10 -17.06 13.32 6.81
CA ALA A 10 -16.72 11.89 6.86
C ALA A 10 -15.91 11.44 5.62
N VAL A 11 -14.83 10.70 5.88
CA VAL A 11 -13.92 10.23 4.83
C VAL A 11 -14.55 9.07 4.06
N LYS A 12 -14.67 9.19 2.74
CA LYS A 12 -15.11 8.10 1.86
C LYS A 12 -14.00 7.04 1.78
N LEU A 13 -14.36 5.75 1.64
CA LEU A 13 -13.38 4.64 1.57
C LEU A 13 -12.48 4.49 2.81
N TYR A 14 -12.86 5.04 3.96
CA TYR A 14 -12.07 5.00 5.20
C TYR A 14 -11.69 3.58 5.66
N LYS A 15 -12.42 2.54 5.23
CA LYS A 15 -12.11 1.13 5.55
C LYS A 15 -10.81 0.63 4.92
N SER A 16 -10.30 1.31 3.89
CA SER A 16 -9.01 1.00 3.25
C SER A 16 -7.83 1.74 3.91
N LEU A 17 -8.09 2.67 4.84
CA LEU A 17 -7.02 3.41 5.50
C LEU A 17 -6.32 2.58 6.56
N ASP A 18 -5.03 2.85 6.74
CA ASP A 18 -4.29 2.40 7.92
C ASP A 18 -4.92 3.06 9.16
N PHE A 19 -4.96 2.34 10.28
CA PHE A 19 -5.56 2.85 11.51
C PHE A 19 -4.88 4.15 11.99
N VAL A 20 -3.58 4.33 11.74
CA VAL A 20 -2.85 5.56 12.11
C VAL A 20 -3.40 6.83 11.44
N CYS A 21 -4.09 6.68 10.30
CA CYS A 21 -4.74 7.79 9.59
C CYS A 21 -5.84 8.45 10.44
N ALA A 22 -6.48 7.70 11.34
CA ALA A 22 -7.50 8.25 12.23
C ALA A 22 -6.94 9.38 13.09
N TRP A 23 -5.68 9.30 13.54
CA TRP A 23 -5.08 10.31 14.42
C TRP A 23 -4.74 11.59 13.68
N HIS A 24 -4.40 11.49 12.39
CA HIS A 24 -4.22 12.66 11.54
C HIS A 24 -5.54 13.43 11.42
N TYR A 25 -6.62 12.72 11.13
CA TYR A 25 -7.95 13.30 11.00
C TYR A 25 -8.46 13.90 12.33
N THR A 26 -8.29 13.19 13.45
CA THR A 26 -8.64 13.68 14.79
C THR A 26 -7.83 14.93 15.17
N ALA A 27 -6.52 14.94 14.92
CA ALA A 27 -5.68 16.10 15.19
C ALA A 27 -6.11 17.32 14.35
N THR A 28 -6.42 17.12 13.06
CA THR A 28 -6.94 18.20 12.21
C THR A 28 -8.28 18.73 12.71
N ALA A 29 -9.20 17.86 13.15
CA ALA A 29 -10.46 18.31 13.74
C ALA A 29 -10.24 19.12 15.02
N TYR A 30 -9.29 18.70 15.87
CA TYR A 30 -8.91 19.43 17.07
C TYR A 30 -8.30 20.81 16.76
N MET A 31 -7.44 20.89 15.75
CA MET A 31 -6.81 22.15 15.31
C MET A 31 -7.84 23.17 14.79
N LYS A 32 -9.00 22.73 14.28
CA LYS A 32 -10.06 23.65 13.83
C LYS A 32 -10.57 24.55 14.96
N THR A 33 -10.57 24.06 16.20
CA THR A 33 -10.92 24.86 17.38
C THR A 33 -9.71 25.40 18.13
N HIS A 34 -8.50 24.94 17.80
CA HIS A 34 -7.23 25.35 18.41
C HIS A 34 -6.21 25.70 17.31
N PRO A 35 -6.40 26.81 16.58
CA PRO A 35 -5.68 27.08 15.34
C PRO A 35 -4.18 27.32 15.51
N ALA A 36 -3.69 27.57 16.73
CA ALA A 36 -2.26 27.71 17.03
C ALA A 36 -1.53 26.35 17.20
N THR A 37 -2.27 25.24 17.27
CA THR A 37 -1.71 23.91 17.50
C THR A 37 -0.93 23.42 16.28
N GLN A 38 0.25 22.87 16.53
CA GLN A 38 1.05 22.10 15.58
C GLN A 38 1.13 20.65 16.08
N THR A 39 1.21 19.69 15.18
CA THR A 39 1.29 18.27 15.52
C THR A 39 2.34 17.58 14.67
N ALA A 40 3.01 16.59 15.26
CA ALA A 40 3.87 15.69 14.52
C ALA A 40 3.56 14.25 14.92
N PHE A 41 3.40 13.38 13.93
CA PHE A 41 3.21 11.95 14.15
C PHE A 41 4.28 11.14 13.43
N VAL A 42 4.76 10.09 14.11
CA VAL A 42 5.38 8.95 13.44
C VAL A 42 4.26 8.11 12.83
N SER A 43 4.42 7.63 11.61
CA SER A 43 3.41 6.82 10.93
C SER A 43 4.04 5.80 9.99
N THR A 44 3.30 4.76 9.64
CA THR A 44 3.66 3.86 8.55
C THR A 44 3.82 4.69 7.27
N ASN A 45 4.84 4.40 6.47
CA ASN A 45 5.08 5.15 5.23
C ASN A 45 3.98 4.95 4.17
N SER A 46 3.11 3.96 4.36
CA SER A 46 1.96 3.69 3.50
C SER A 46 0.98 4.86 3.44
N ILE A 47 0.85 5.68 4.50
CA ILE A 47 -0.09 6.82 4.51
C ILE A 47 0.30 7.93 3.53
N VAL A 48 1.53 7.91 3.02
CA VAL A 48 2.06 8.83 2.00
C VAL A 48 2.42 8.09 0.70
N GLN A 49 1.76 6.94 0.44
CA GLN A 49 1.99 6.12 -0.76
C GLN A 49 0.67 5.51 -1.26
N GLY A 50 0.63 5.18 -2.56
CA GLY A 50 -0.45 4.38 -3.16
C GLY A 50 -1.86 4.93 -2.93
N GLU A 51 -2.79 4.02 -2.65
CA GLU A 51 -4.22 4.30 -2.50
C GLU A 51 -4.54 5.22 -1.31
N GLN A 52 -3.76 5.13 -0.23
CA GLN A 52 -4.00 5.88 1.02
C GLN A 52 -3.97 7.39 0.79
N ILE A 53 -3.17 7.86 -0.18
CA ILE A 53 -2.99 9.30 -0.41
C ILE A 53 -4.30 9.99 -0.74
N ALA A 54 -5.02 9.49 -1.75
CA ALA A 54 -6.24 10.14 -2.20
C ALA A 54 -7.34 10.10 -1.13
N ILE A 55 -7.38 9.02 -0.34
CA ILE A 55 -8.40 8.82 0.69
C ILE A 55 -8.12 9.70 1.92
N LEU A 56 -6.88 9.79 2.39
CA LEU A 56 -6.51 10.56 3.57
C LEU A 56 -6.25 12.03 3.25
N TRP A 57 -5.34 12.31 2.32
CA TRP A 57 -4.78 13.65 2.20
C TRP A 57 -5.67 14.63 1.46
N GLN A 58 -6.54 14.16 0.55
CA GLN A 58 -7.51 15.06 -0.08
C GLN A 58 -8.39 15.77 0.98
N PRO A 59 -9.08 15.08 1.91
CA PRO A 59 -9.88 15.77 2.92
C PRO A 59 -9.04 16.58 3.93
N LEU A 60 -7.79 16.19 4.21
CA LEU A 60 -6.90 16.99 5.07
C LEU A 60 -6.48 18.30 4.39
N LEU A 61 -6.12 18.24 3.10
CA LEU A 61 -5.79 19.41 2.29
C LEU A 61 -6.99 20.34 2.15
N ASP A 62 -8.18 19.80 1.87
CA ASP A 62 -9.43 20.56 1.81
C ASP A 62 -9.74 21.25 3.16
N ALA A 63 -9.31 20.64 4.27
CA ALA A 63 -9.40 21.23 5.60
C ALA A 63 -8.34 22.30 5.89
N GLY A 64 -7.36 22.51 5.00
CA GLY A 64 -6.29 23.51 5.14
C GLY A 64 -5.01 22.98 5.79
N VAL A 65 -4.83 21.67 5.89
CA VAL A 65 -3.61 21.09 6.45
C VAL A 65 -2.39 21.48 5.60
N CYS A 66 -1.39 22.03 6.28
CA CYS A 66 -0.07 22.37 5.74
C CYS A 66 0.98 21.49 6.41
N ILE A 67 1.74 20.73 5.61
CA ILE A 67 2.94 20.03 6.12
C ILE A 67 4.07 21.05 6.23
N ASN A 68 4.66 21.16 7.42
CA ASN A 68 5.69 22.14 7.79
C ASN A 68 7.08 21.50 7.88
N PHE A 69 7.17 20.24 8.29
CA PHE A 69 8.37 19.44 8.13
C PHE A 69 8.01 17.97 7.94
N ALA A 70 8.91 17.19 7.35
CA ALA A 70 8.71 15.75 7.27
C ALA A 70 10.02 14.97 7.25
N HIS A 71 10.01 13.78 7.85
CA HIS A 71 10.99 12.74 7.58
C HIS A 71 10.42 11.79 6.53
N ARG A 72 11.16 11.65 5.42
CA ARG A 72 10.88 10.61 4.42
C ARG A 72 11.18 9.23 5.00
N THR A 73 10.84 8.20 4.23
CA THR A 73 10.93 6.81 4.65
C THR A 73 12.29 6.45 5.27
N PHE A 74 12.24 5.90 6.48
CA PHE A 74 13.36 5.24 7.16
C PHE A 74 12.89 3.96 7.86
N SER A 75 13.82 3.06 8.16
CA SER A 75 13.56 1.81 8.87
C SER A 75 13.33 2.11 10.35
N TRP A 76 12.23 1.62 10.91
CA TRP A 76 12.01 1.69 12.35
C TRP A 76 13.01 0.80 13.10
N SER A 77 13.48 1.27 14.25
CA SER A 77 14.29 0.49 15.19
C SER A 77 14.11 1.02 16.61
N ASN A 78 14.08 0.14 17.59
CA ASN A 78 14.22 0.46 19.02
C ASN A 78 15.13 -0.58 19.73
N GLU A 79 15.35 -0.43 21.03
CA GLU A 79 16.24 -1.29 21.82
C GLU A 79 15.58 -2.61 22.31
N ALA A 80 14.36 -2.93 21.88
CA ALA A 80 13.68 -4.15 22.26
C ALA A 80 14.09 -5.36 21.42
N LYS A 81 13.91 -6.56 21.97
CA LYS A 81 14.02 -7.82 21.22
C LYS A 81 12.87 -7.91 20.21
N ASN A 82 13.15 -8.37 18.98
CA ASN A 82 12.20 -8.49 17.87
C ASN A 82 11.56 -7.16 17.44
N ASN A 83 12.40 -6.22 17.01
CA ASN A 83 11.95 -4.99 16.38
C ASN A 83 10.96 -5.26 15.24
N ALA A 84 9.89 -4.46 15.20
CA ALA A 84 8.96 -4.47 14.09
C ALA A 84 9.70 -4.13 12.78
N ALA A 85 9.55 -4.98 11.77
CA ALA A 85 10.11 -4.78 10.44
C ALA A 85 9.20 -3.85 9.62
N VAL A 86 9.18 -2.56 9.99
CA VAL A 86 8.32 -1.55 9.36
C VAL A 86 9.12 -0.31 8.94
N HIS A 87 8.69 0.28 7.84
CA HIS A 87 9.20 1.57 7.37
C HIS A 87 8.25 2.69 7.79
N VAL A 88 8.80 3.76 8.34
CA VAL A 88 8.04 4.87 8.91
C VAL A 88 8.39 6.20 8.26
N VAL A 89 7.52 7.18 8.46
CA VAL A 89 7.69 8.60 8.16
C VAL A 89 7.38 9.40 9.42
N ILE A 90 7.85 10.65 9.48
CA ILE A 90 7.41 11.62 10.50
C ILE A 90 6.81 12.80 9.77
N ILE A 91 5.61 13.21 10.14
CA ILE A 91 4.91 14.29 9.45
C ILE A 91 4.50 15.35 10.46
N GLY A 92 5.13 16.51 10.36
CA GLY A 92 4.80 17.70 11.14
C GLY A 92 3.88 18.62 10.35
N PHE A 93 2.67 18.87 10.86
CA PHE A 93 1.63 19.62 10.16
C PHE A 93 0.80 20.49 11.10
N ALA A 94 0.14 21.49 10.51
CA ALA A 94 -0.80 22.38 11.18
C ALA A 94 -1.86 22.88 10.18
N LEU A 95 -2.80 23.72 10.63
CA LEU A 95 -3.73 24.45 9.74
C LEU A 95 -3.17 25.79 9.22
N PHE A 96 -1.86 25.98 9.36
CA PHE A 96 -1.12 27.14 8.87
C PHE A 96 0.30 26.74 8.47
N SER A 97 0.88 27.50 7.54
CA SER A 97 2.24 27.25 7.05
C SER A 97 3.28 27.88 7.99
N VAL A 98 4.33 27.13 8.29
CA VAL A 98 5.48 27.58 9.10
C VAL A 98 6.76 27.49 8.25
N PRO A 99 7.19 28.58 7.59
CA PRO A 99 8.48 28.64 6.93
C PRO A 99 9.62 28.90 7.93
N PRO A 100 10.87 28.47 7.64
CA PRO A 100 11.23 27.60 6.51
C PRO A 100 10.73 26.16 6.74
N LYS A 101 10.30 25.49 5.66
CA LYS A 101 9.94 24.07 5.72
C LYS A 101 11.18 23.21 5.53
N THR A 102 11.24 22.09 6.25
CA THR A 102 12.39 21.18 6.24
C THR A 102 11.96 19.77 5.89
N LEU A 103 12.60 19.18 4.88
CA LEU A 103 12.43 17.80 4.48
C LEU A 103 13.69 16.99 4.82
N PHE A 104 13.54 16.00 5.67
CA PHE A 104 14.61 15.09 6.06
C PHE A 104 14.61 13.87 5.14
N ILE A 105 15.70 13.68 4.40
CA ILE A 105 15.88 12.58 3.44
C ILE A 105 16.93 11.59 3.94
N TYR A 106 16.78 10.33 3.54
CA TYR A 106 17.65 9.24 3.98
C TYR A 106 18.28 8.59 2.74
N ALA A 107 19.61 8.71 2.59
CA ALA A 107 20.35 7.99 1.56
C ALA A 107 20.43 6.49 1.88
N ASP A 108 20.63 6.18 3.17
CA ASP A 108 20.44 4.86 3.76
C ASP A 108 19.23 4.93 4.70
N ILE A 109 18.24 4.05 4.50
CA ILE A 109 17.02 3.98 5.32
C ILE A 109 17.30 3.66 6.80
N LYS A 110 18.50 3.15 7.14
CA LYS A 110 18.94 2.93 8.53
C LYS A 110 19.92 4.01 9.02
N GLY A 111 20.29 4.94 8.15
CA GLY A 111 21.27 5.98 8.40
C GLY A 111 20.69 7.25 9.03
N LYS A 112 21.54 8.27 9.17
CA LYS A 112 21.14 9.60 9.63
C LYS A 112 20.45 10.38 8.50
N PRO A 113 19.43 11.20 8.80
CA PRO A 113 18.82 12.04 7.80
C PRO A 113 19.72 13.21 7.38
N GLN A 114 19.57 13.64 6.13
CA GLN A 114 20.01 14.93 5.63
C GLN A 114 18.82 15.89 5.59
N ALA A 115 18.96 17.05 6.23
CA ALA A 115 17.95 18.11 6.19
C ALA A 115 18.08 18.94 4.91
N LEU A 116 16.97 19.09 4.19
CA LEU A 116 16.85 19.93 3.01
C LEU A 116 15.78 21.00 3.23
N SER A 117 16.01 22.22 2.75
CA SER A 117 14.95 23.23 2.69
C SER A 117 13.95 22.86 1.60
N ALA A 118 12.66 23.09 1.85
CA ALA A 118 11.59 22.87 0.89
C ALA A 118 10.71 24.12 0.78
N THR A 119 10.19 24.37 -0.43
CA THR A 119 9.19 25.43 -0.64
C THR A 119 7.80 24.94 -0.21
N ASN A 120 7.44 23.72 -0.59
CA ASN A 120 6.22 23.06 -0.13
C ASN A 120 6.42 21.56 0.01
N ILE A 121 6.00 20.98 1.14
CA ILE A 121 6.02 19.53 1.31
C ILE A 121 4.66 18.98 0.90
N SER A 122 4.63 18.22 -0.20
CA SER A 122 3.41 17.58 -0.70
C SER A 122 2.98 16.39 0.17
N PRO A 123 1.75 15.87 0.02
CA PRO A 123 1.31 14.62 0.65
C PRO A 123 2.18 13.39 0.38
N TYR A 124 3.01 13.44 -0.65
CA TYR A 124 3.97 12.39 -1.02
C TYR A 124 5.34 12.61 -0.35
N LEU A 125 5.48 13.65 0.48
CA LEU A 125 6.71 14.08 1.15
C LEU A 125 7.84 14.45 0.18
N PHE A 126 7.50 15.19 -0.87
CA PHE A 126 8.45 15.81 -1.79
C PHE A 126 8.33 17.33 -1.73
N ASP A 127 9.40 18.04 -2.09
CA ASP A 127 9.31 19.48 -2.38
C ASP A 127 8.59 19.69 -3.72
N ALA A 128 7.25 19.76 -3.66
CA ALA A 128 6.38 19.74 -4.83
C ALA A 128 4.98 20.31 -4.50
N PRO A 129 4.18 20.69 -5.50
CA PRO A 129 2.78 21.09 -5.29
C PRO A 129 1.90 19.96 -4.71
N ASN A 130 0.76 20.34 -4.13
CA ASN A 130 -0.22 19.42 -3.55
C ASN A 130 -1.14 18.79 -4.61
N VAL A 131 -0.57 18.02 -5.54
CA VAL A 131 -1.32 17.28 -6.57
C VAL A 131 -1.63 15.88 -6.05
N ILE A 132 -2.91 15.48 -6.06
CA ILE A 132 -3.37 14.15 -5.64
C ILE A 132 -3.70 13.29 -6.87
N VAL A 133 -3.11 12.09 -6.93
CA VAL A 133 -3.45 11.09 -7.95
C VAL A 133 -4.54 10.16 -7.42
N ASN A 134 -5.72 10.21 -8.03
CA ASN A 134 -6.86 9.39 -7.66
C ASN A 134 -6.85 8.02 -8.35
N ALA A 135 -7.38 6.99 -7.67
CA ALA A 135 -7.56 5.67 -8.26
C ALA A 135 -8.52 5.71 -9.46
N ARG A 136 -8.20 4.96 -10.53
CA ARG A 136 -8.99 4.91 -11.76
C ARG A 136 -9.14 3.46 -12.24
N LYS A 137 -10.35 3.12 -12.72
CA LYS A 137 -10.65 1.80 -13.31
C LYS A 137 -10.26 1.68 -14.78
N LYS A 138 -10.08 2.80 -15.48
CA LYS A 138 -9.71 2.85 -16.90
C LYS A 138 -8.46 3.73 -17.07
N PRO A 139 -7.56 3.45 -18.02
CA PRO A 139 -6.40 4.29 -18.32
C PRO A 139 -6.77 5.74 -18.67
N LEU A 140 -5.84 6.69 -18.50
CA LEU A 140 -6.04 8.08 -18.97
C LEU A 140 -5.80 8.16 -20.47
N CYS A 141 -4.72 7.53 -20.92
CA CYS A 141 -4.41 7.37 -22.33
C CYS A 141 -5.35 6.32 -22.95
N LEU A 142 -6.24 6.75 -23.85
CA LEU A 142 -7.21 5.86 -24.50
C LEU A 142 -6.55 4.81 -25.41
N ALA A 143 -5.31 5.03 -25.84
CA ALA A 143 -4.53 4.08 -26.62
C ALA A 143 -3.85 3.00 -25.75
N ALA A 144 -3.79 3.16 -24.43
CA ALA A 144 -3.19 2.17 -23.56
C ALA A 144 -4.11 0.94 -23.39
N PRO A 145 -3.58 -0.30 -23.45
CA PRO A 145 -4.37 -1.49 -23.21
C PRO A 145 -4.89 -1.54 -21.78
N ILE A 146 -6.01 -2.23 -21.57
CA ILE A 146 -6.56 -2.46 -20.24
C ILE A 146 -5.65 -3.46 -19.53
N MET A 147 -5.19 -3.08 -18.33
CA MET A 147 -4.44 -3.98 -17.46
C MET A 147 -5.41 -4.89 -16.70
N THR A 148 -5.13 -6.18 -16.67
CA THR A 148 -5.85 -7.17 -15.87
C THR A 148 -4.99 -7.61 -14.69
N ARG A 149 -5.62 -7.86 -13.55
CA ARG A 149 -4.96 -8.53 -12.42
C ARG A 149 -4.82 -10.02 -12.74
N GLY A 150 -3.66 -10.60 -12.43
CA GLY A 150 -3.40 -12.03 -12.62
C GLY A 150 -4.31 -12.92 -11.77
N SER A 151 -4.34 -14.20 -12.10
CA SER A 151 -5.11 -15.22 -11.38
C SER A 151 -4.53 -15.46 -9.98
N GLN A 152 -5.36 -15.36 -8.94
CA GLN A 152 -4.97 -15.71 -7.57
C GLN A 152 -5.66 -17.02 -7.17
N ALA A 153 -4.88 -18.08 -6.94
CA ALA A 153 -5.40 -19.42 -6.68
C ALA A 153 -6.31 -19.48 -5.44
N THR A 154 -5.94 -18.82 -4.35
CA THR A 154 -6.73 -18.80 -3.08
C THR A 154 -7.12 -20.21 -2.62
N ASP A 155 -6.18 -21.14 -2.77
CA ASP A 155 -6.38 -22.58 -2.78
C ASP A 155 -5.72 -23.29 -1.59
N GLY A 156 -5.10 -22.54 -0.66
CA GLY A 156 -4.33 -23.12 0.44
C GLY A 156 -3.04 -23.83 0.01
N GLY A 157 -2.62 -23.69 -1.25
CA GLY A 157 -1.43 -24.35 -1.81
C GLY A 157 -1.67 -25.74 -2.39
N TYR A 158 -2.92 -26.19 -2.54
CA TYR A 158 -3.24 -27.53 -3.07
C TYR A 158 -3.21 -27.63 -4.59
N LEU A 159 -3.40 -26.53 -5.31
CA LEU A 159 -3.43 -26.49 -6.77
C LEU A 159 -2.09 -26.02 -7.36
N LEU A 160 -1.09 -25.75 -6.52
CA LEU A 160 0.23 -25.30 -6.96
C LEU A 160 1.25 -26.41 -6.77
N LEU A 161 2.03 -26.67 -7.82
CA LEU A 161 3.01 -27.74 -7.86
C LEU A 161 4.39 -27.17 -8.17
N ASN A 162 5.41 -27.65 -7.47
CA ASN A 162 6.80 -27.55 -7.90
C ASN A 162 7.10 -28.61 -8.97
N GLN A 163 8.31 -28.59 -9.53
CA GLN A 163 8.72 -29.52 -10.59
C GLN A 163 8.61 -31.00 -10.15
N GLN A 164 9.08 -31.34 -8.94
CA GLN A 164 9.03 -32.71 -8.42
C GLN A 164 7.59 -33.17 -8.18
N GLU A 165 6.74 -32.32 -7.59
CA GLU A 165 5.33 -32.62 -7.35
C GLU A 165 4.56 -32.85 -8.66
N LYS A 166 4.86 -32.05 -9.70
CA LYS A 166 4.33 -32.29 -11.05
C LYS A 166 4.75 -33.67 -11.55
N ASP A 167 6.03 -33.98 -11.51
CA ASP A 167 6.58 -35.21 -12.09
C ASP A 167 6.02 -36.46 -11.37
N ASP A 168 5.86 -36.39 -10.04
CA ASP A 168 5.25 -37.45 -9.23
C ASP A 168 3.75 -37.60 -9.52
N LEU A 169 3.03 -36.49 -9.74
CA LEU A 169 1.61 -36.52 -10.11
C LEU A 169 1.43 -37.16 -11.48
N VAL A 170 2.18 -36.75 -12.51
CA VAL A 170 2.07 -37.32 -13.87
C VAL A 170 2.43 -38.80 -13.87
N LYS A 171 3.42 -39.21 -13.09
CA LYS A 171 3.80 -40.63 -12.96
C LYS A 171 2.70 -41.47 -12.32
N SER A 172 1.99 -40.93 -11.34
CA SER A 172 0.94 -41.67 -10.62
C SER A 172 -0.43 -41.59 -11.28
N GLU A 173 -0.74 -40.48 -11.96
CA GLU A 173 -1.99 -40.19 -12.65
C GLU A 173 -1.70 -39.54 -14.01
N PRO A 174 -1.32 -40.30 -15.06
CA PRO A 174 -0.95 -39.73 -16.36
C PRO A 174 -2.06 -38.88 -17.01
N GLN A 175 -3.32 -39.15 -16.69
CA GLN A 175 -4.47 -38.38 -17.18
C GLN A 175 -4.52 -36.94 -16.63
N ALA A 176 -3.82 -36.66 -15.52
CA ALA A 176 -3.77 -35.33 -14.92
C ALA A 176 -2.92 -34.35 -15.73
N GLU A 177 -2.00 -34.84 -16.57
CA GLU A 177 -1.06 -34.00 -17.34
C GLU A 177 -1.75 -32.92 -18.18
N GLN A 178 -2.93 -33.24 -18.74
CA GLN A 178 -3.73 -32.29 -19.53
C GLN A 178 -4.24 -31.08 -18.72
N TYR A 179 -4.32 -31.21 -17.40
CA TYR A 179 -4.77 -30.15 -16.49
C TYR A 179 -3.61 -29.42 -15.83
N ILE A 180 -2.37 -29.79 -16.10
CA ILE A 180 -1.19 -29.12 -15.53
C ILE A 180 -0.76 -28.00 -16.48
N GLN A 181 -0.73 -26.77 -15.97
CA GLN A 181 -0.30 -25.58 -16.70
C GLN A 181 0.90 -24.91 -16.00
N PRO A 182 1.83 -24.30 -16.75
CA PRO A 182 2.84 -23.42 -16.17
C PRO A 182 2.15 -22.31 -15.36
N PHE A 183 2.68 -22.04 -14.18
CA PHE A 183 2.18 -21.02 -13.27
C PHE A 183 3.33 -20.07 -12.92
N SER A 184 3.04 -18.77 -12.88
CA SER A 184 4.06 -17.77 -12.56
C SER A 184 3.43 -16.57 -11.86
N MET A 185 3.90 -16.27 -10.66
CA MET A 185 3.64 -15.03 -9.95
C MET A 185 4.92 -14.18 -9.93
N GLY A 186 4.98 -13.14 -9.09
CA GLY A 186 6.11 -12.22 -9.07
C GLY A 186 7.46 -12.90 -8.78
N ASP A 187 7.51 -13.82 -7.81
CA ASP A 187 8.76 -14.47 -7.43
C ASP A 187 9.24 -15.45 -8.51
N GLU A 188 8.33 -16.27 -9.03
CA GLU A 188 8.63 -17.21 -10.11
C GLU A 188 9.13 -16.51 -11.36
N PHE A 189 8.47 -15.41 -11.76
CA PHE A 189 8.82 -14.66 -12.95
C PHE A 189 10.19 -13.98 -12.81
N ILE A 190 10.46 -13.33 -11.67
CA ILE A 190 11.71 -12.59 -11.45
C ILE A 190 12.91 -13.52 -11.37
N ASN A 191 12.76 -14.66 -10.68
CA ASN A 191 13.85 -15.58 -10.39
C ASN A 191 13.93 -16.77 -11.36
N ASN A 192 13.09 -16.79 -12.40
CA ASN A 192 12.98 -17.89 -13.36
C ASN A 192 12.76 -19.26 -12.69
N ILE A 193 11.89 -19.30 -11.68
CA ILE A 193 11.59 -20.52 -10.91
C ILE A 193 10.44 -21.25 -11.62
N PRO A 194 10.62 -22.53 -12.01
CA PRO A 194 9.54 -23.30 -12.61
C PRO A 194 8.49 -23.64 -11.55
N ARG A 195 7.24 -23.26 -11.83
CA ARG A 195 6.07 -23.60 -11.02
C ARG A 195 4.93 -24.00 -11.95
N TYR A 196 4.05 -24.85 -11.46
CA TYR A 196 2.90 -25.34 -12.19
C TYR A 196 1.65 -25.23 -11.34
N CYS A 197 0.49 -25.32 -11.99
CA CYS A 197 -0.78 -25.42 -11.29
C CYS A 197 -1.69 -26.45 -11.95
N LEU A 198 -2.61 -26.99 -11.16
CA LEU A 198 -3.77 -27.72 -11.65
C LEU A 198 -4.82 -26.72 -12.11
N TRP A 199 -4.90 -26.54 -13.42
CA TRP A 199 -5.86 -25.66 -14.08
C TRP A 199 -7.14 -26.45 -14.41
N LEU A 200 -8.05 -26.50 -13.44
CA LEU A 200 -9.29 -27.28 -13.53
C LEU A 200 -10.48 -26.48 -14.06
N VAL A 201 -10.25 -25.29 -14.63
CA VAL A 201 -11.32 -24.51 -15.27
C VAL A 201 -11.88 -25.35 -16.42
N ASP A 202 -13.20 -25.50 -16.43
CA ASP A 202 -13.97 -26.31 -17.39
C ASP A 202 -13.71 -27.83 -17.34
N CYS A 203 -13.04 -28.33 -16.30
CA CYS A 203 -12.83 -29.77 -16.12
C CYS A 203 -14.14 -30.51 -15.77
N LEU A 204 -14.48 -31.55 -16.55
CA LEU A 204 -15.72 -32.31 -16.32
C LEU A 204 -15.60 -33.20 -15.07
N PRO A 205 -16.63 -33.26 -14.20
CA PRO A 205 -16.58 -34.08 -12.98
C PRO A 205 -16.30 -35.57 -13.22
N ASN A 206 -16.69 -36.10 -14.37
CA ASN A 206 -16.44 -37.51 -14.73
C ASN A 206 -14.99 -37.77 -15.13
N GLU A 207 -14.25 -36.75 -15.55
CA GLU A 207 -12.82 -36.84 -15.85
C GLU A 207 -12.01 -36.75 -14.55
N LEU A 208 -12.36 -35.81 -13.66
CA LEU A 208 -11.77 -35.72 -12.32
C LEU A 208 -11.87 -37.02 -11.53
N LYS A 209 -13.04 -37.70 -11.58
CA LYS A 209 -13.24 -38.98 -10.89
C LYS A 209 -12.29 -40.10 -11.36
N LYS A 210 -11.70 -39.98 -12.55
CA LYS A 210 -10.71 -40.94 -13.05
C LYS A 210 -9.31 -40.68 -12.50
N CYS A 211 -9.07 -39.50 -11.93
CA CYS A 211 -7.83 -39.09 -11.28
C CYS A 211 -8.03 -39.09 -9.76
N GLN A 212 -7.79 -40.24 -9.10
CA GLN A 212 -8.12 -40.41 -7.68
C GLN A 212 -7.20 -39.64 -6.73
N LYS A 213 -6.05 -39.18 -7.22
CA LYS A 213 -5.04 -38.44 -6.45
C LYS A 213 -4.93 -36.95 -6.79
N CYS A 214 -5.83 -36.43 -7.63
CA CYS A 214 -5.94 -35.00 -7.93
C CYS A 214 -6.80 -34.25 -6.91
#